data_AF-A0A445E942-F1
#
_entry.id   AF-A0A445E942-F1
#
_cell.length_a   1.000
_cell.length_b   1.000
_cell.length_c   1.000
_cell.angle_alpha   90.00
_cell.angle_beta   90.00
_cell.angle_gamma   90.00
#
_symmetry.space_group_name_H-M   'P 1'
#
loop_
_entity.id
_entity.type
_entity.pdbx_description
1 polymer ?
#
loop_
_entity_poly.entity_id
_entity_poly.type
_entity_poly.pdbx_seq_one_letter_code
_entity_poly.pdbx_strand_id
1 'polypeptide(L)'
;MGRGGVGGIRKVSELIREGKGWDRNKIKEIFHGSVAELITKTPISLINKKDYFVWQHIKDGQYNVRTGYYVAKEEKDSKKEGRICKASTSQDWREDWEAIWRLPESIKANIPDTGRGGVRKRITCRPPPKNRLKVNTDASFHRDTGTAALAAVVRDWQGKVITGTTATFKTISPLTAEAQAYREALILIKNLQIPNCIIETDILPLVQAIKARTPIAEADAIIRDILQLLEEALDVGATWTPRDGNKLAHQLAAMAAENNLGRQWTMNPPIQLRNTIRSEASLAKIQHIQDIQNQVIQNPVKGTQIRMGHPS
;
A
#
# COMPACT_ATOMS: atom_id res chain seq x y z
N MET A 1 52.71 -26.28 9.61
CA MET A 1 51.31 -26.47 10.03
C MET A 1 50.59 -25.13 9.95
N GLY A 2 49.78 -24.93 8.91
CA GLY A 2 49.08 -23.67 8.64
C GLY A 2 47.88 -23.50 9.56
N ARG A 3 47.73 -22.31 10.16
CA ARG A 3 46.53 -21.90 10.88
C ARG A 3 45.42 -21.67 9.84
N GLY A 4 44.43 -22.56 9.81
CA GLY A 4 43.22 -22.41 8.99
C GLY A 4 42.41 -21.22 9.49
N GLY A 5 42.35 -20.16 8.69
CA GLY A 5 41.50 -19.01 8.95
C GLY A 5 40.02 -19.40 8.88
N VAL A 6 39.29 -19.13 9.96
CA VAL A 6 37.84 -19.17 9.98
C VAL A 6 37.35 -18.16 8.93
N GLY A 7 36.59 -18.62 7.94
CA GLY A 7 35.98 -17.80 6.89
C GLY A 7 34.93 -16.88 7.49
N GLY A 8 35.39 -15.77 8.09
CA GLY A 8 34.52 -14.73 8.64
C GLY A 8 33.77 -14.03 7.50
N ILE A 9 32.46 -13.89 7.68
CA ILE A 9 31.59 -13.15 6.77
C ILE A 9 32.11 -11.74 6.58
N ARG A 10 32.34 -11.30 5.34
CA ARG A 10 32.96 -10.00 5.03
C ARG A 10 31.99 -8.97 4.46
N LYS A 11 30.82 -9.40 4.00
CA LYS A 11 29.84 -8.54 3.32
C LYS A 11 28.44 -8.73 3.90
N VAL A 12 27.68 -7.64 3.96
CA VAL A 12 26.26 -7.66 4.35
C VAL A 12 25.44 -8.58 3.43
N SER A 13 25.80 -8.66 2.14
CA SER A 13 25.16 -9.56 1.17
C SER A 13 25.22 -11.04 1.57
N GLU A 14 26.22 -11.47 2.35
CA GLU A 14 26.35 -12.87 2.82
C GLU A 14 25.35 -13.21 3.95
N LEU A 15 24.73 -12.18 4.54
CA LEU A 15 23.64 -12.25 5.53
C LEU A 15 22.25 -12.20 4.89
N ILE A 16 22.17 -12.13 3.56
CA ILE A 16 20.91 -12.02 2.81
C ILE A 16 20.72 -13.29 1.98
N ARG A 17 19.53 -13.88 2.05
CA ARG A 17 19.09 -14.97 1.18
C ARG A 17 18.41 -14.36 -0.04
N GLU A 18 18.90 -14.70 -1.22
CA GLU A 18 18.37 -14.22 -2.49
C GLU A 18 16.86 -14.50 -2.59
N GLY A 19 16.07 -13.44 -2.86
CA GLY A 19 14.61 -13.49 -2.92
C GLY A 19 13.87 -13.79 -1.61
N LYS A 20 14.57 -13.95 -0.47
CA LYS A 20 13.97 -14.31 0.83
C LYS A 20 14.30 -13.34 1.96
N GLY A 21 15.24 -12.42 1.74
CA GLY A 21 15.60 -11.39 2.70
C GLY A 21 16.61 -11.87 3.73
N TRP A 22 16.60 -11.28 4.93
CA TRP A 22 17.61 -11.51 5.95
C TRP A 22 17.70 -12.99 6.36
N ASP A 23 18.92 -13.55 6.36
CA ASP A 23 19.19 -14.87 6.91
C ASP A 23 19.22 -14.80 8.44
N ARG A 24 18.04 -15.00 9.05
CA ARG A 24 17.86 -14.90 10.50
C ARG A 24 18.78 -15.84 11.28
N ASN A 25 19.15 -16.98 10.72
CA ASN A 25 19.99 -17.96 11.41
C ASN A 25 21.43 -17.43 11.46
N LYS A 26 21.98 -17.02 10.31
CA LYS A 26 23.32 -16.38 10.26
C LYS A 26 23.40 -15.11 11.10
N ILE A 27 22.35 -14.28 11.06
CA ILE A 27 22.34 -13.02 11.83
C ILE A 27 22.35 -13.30 13.34
N LYS A 28 21.58 -14.29 13.82
CA LYS A 28 21.58 -14.67 15.25
C LYS A 28 22.86 -15.35 15.71
N GLU A 29 23.58 -16.00 14.79
CA GLU A 29 24.89 -16.62 15.05
C GLU A 29 25.98 -15.55 15.23
N ILE A 30 25.89 -14.44 14.50
CA ILE A 30 26.92 -13.38 14.46
C ILE A 30 26.61 -12.22 15.40
N PHE A 31 25.34 -11.82 15.46
CA PHE A 31 24.85 -10.70 16.27
C PHE A 31 23.94 -11.24 17.37
N HIS A 32 24.15 -10.76 18.60
CA HIS A 32 23.37 -11.17 19.76
C HIS A 32 22.47 -10.04 20.27
N GLY A 33 21.38 -10.42 20.95
CA GLY A 33 20.47 -9.48 21.64
C GLY A 33 19.75 -8.50 20.70
N SER A 34 19.63 -7.25 21.15
CA SER A 34 18.86 -6.20 20.48
C SER A 34 19.38 -5.85 19.08
N VAL A 35 20.68 -6.03 18.82
CA VAL A 35 21.30 -5.71 17.52
C VAL A 35 20.78 -6.63 16.42
N ALA A 36 20.70 -7.94 16.67
CA ALA A 36 20.16 -8.90 15.71
C ALA A 36 18.70 -8.57 15.34
N GLU A 37 17.91 -8.15 16.33
CA GLU A 37 16.53 -7.76 16.11
C GLU A 37 16.42 -6.52 15.22
N LEU A 38 17.23 -5.48 15.49
CA LEU A 38 17.27 -4.26 14.69
C LEU A 38 17.68 -4.52 13.24
N ILE A 39 18.68 -5.38 13.02
CA ILE A 39 19.08 -5.78 11.67
C ILE A 39 17.89 -6.44 10.96
N THR A 40 17.23 -7.42 11.60
CA THR A 40 16.08 -8.10 10.96
C THR A 40 14.86 -7.21 10.74
N LYS A 41 14.77 -6.06 11.41
CA LYS A 41 13.72 -5.05 11.21
C LYS A 41 14.04 -4.07 10.08
N THR A 42 15.30 -4.00 9.63
CA THR A 42 15.71 -3.10 8.57
C THR A 42 15.15 -3.61 7.23
N PRO A 43 14.32 -2.84 6.52
CA PRO A 43 13.80 -3.26 5.23
C PRO A 43 14.92 -3.40 4.21
N ILE A 44 14.92 -4.51 3.49
CA ILE A 44 15.87 -4.76 2.40
C ILE A 44 15.14 -5.07 1.11
N SER A 45 15.77 -4.65 0.02
CA SER A 45 15.38 -5.04 -1.33
C SER A 45 15.66 -6.53 -1.50
N LEU A 46 14.68 -7.26 -2.03
CA LEU A 46 14.79 -8.68 -2.36
C LEU A 46 15.39 -8.88 -3.75
N ILE A 47 15.59 -7.80 -4.50
CA ILE A 47 16.13 -7.80 -5.83
C ILE A 47 17.54 -7.21 -5.78
N ASN A 48 18.51 -7.95 -6.33
CA ASN A 48 19.93 -7.60 -6.27
C ASN A 48 20.27 -6.40 -7.19
N LYS A 49 19.82 -5.19 -6.83
CA LYS A 49 20.20 -3.92 -7.46
C LYS A 49 21.30 -3.21 -6.67
N LYS A 50 22.08 -2.40 -7.36
CA LYS A 50 23.11 -1.54 -6.73
C LYS A 50 22.45 -0.53 -5.79
N ASP A 51 23.03 -0.38 -4.60
CA ASP A 51 22.66 0.65 -3.64
C ASP A 51 22.79 2.05 -4.25
N TYR A 52 21.93 2.96 -3.80
CA TYR A 52 21.94 4.38 -4.15
C TYR A 52 21.50 5.18 -2.92
N PHE A 53 22.03 6.39 -2.78
CA PHE A 53 21.73 7.26 -1.64
C PHE A 53 20.39 7.98 -1.84
N VAL A 54 19.60 8.09 -0.76
CA VAL A 54 18.35 8.86 -0.72
C VAL A 54 18.34 9.85 0.41
N TRP A 55 18.05 11.10 0.06
CA TRP A 55 17.80 12.17 1.01
C TRP A 55 16.35 12.14 1.49
N GLN A 56 16.15 11.82 2.77
CA GLN A 56 14.83 11.53 3.33
C GLN A 56 13.88 12.74 3.41
N HIS A 57 14.41 13.95 3.26
CA HIS A 57 13.70 15.20 3.49
C HIS A 57 13.02 15.74 2.23
N ILE A 58 13.13 15.07 1.09
CA ILE A 58 12.42 15.44 -0.15
C ILE A 58 11.91 14.24 -0.95
N LYS A 59 10.86 14.49 -1.75
CA LYS A 59 10.07 13.48 -2.46
C LYS A 59 10.81 12.77 -3.61
N ASP A 60 11.78 13.43 -4.22
CA ASP A 60 12.62 12.86 -5.29
C ASP A 60 13.89 12.18 -4.73
N GLY A 61 14.14 12.29 -3.43
CA GLY A 61 15.24 11.62 -2.75
C GLY A 61 16.62 12.15 -3.08
N GLN A 62 16.76 13.24 -3.83
CA GLN A 62 18.07 13.80 -4.19
C GLN A 62 18.56 14.76 -3.12
N TYR A 63 19.83 14.67 -2.71
CA TYR A 63 20.35 15.67 -1.79
C TYR A 63 20.46 17.03 -2.48
N ASN A 64 20.02 18.11 -1.82
CA ASN A 64 20.37 19.47 -2.22
C ASN A 64 20.71 20.34 -1.00
N VAL A 65 21.57 21.34 -1.22
CA VAL A 65 22.11 22.20 -0.15
C VAL A 65 21.02 22.92 0.62
N ARG A 66 19.92 23.31 -0.05
CA ARG A 66 18.79 23.99 0.59
C ARG A 66 18.12 23.11 1.64
N THR A 67 17.81 21.86 1.28
CA THR A 67 17.18 20.90 2.21
C THR A 67 18.16 20.42 3.27
N GLY A 68 19.44 20.24 2.92
CA GLY A 68 20.51 20.00 3.88
C GLY A 68 20.66 21.13 4.93
N TYR A 69 20.53 22.39 4.51
CA TYR A 69 20.57 23.54 5.40
C TYR A 69 19.39 23.57 6.38
N TYR A 70 18.17 23.29 5.92
CA TYR A 70 17.00 23.25 6.81
C TYR A 70 17.14 22.17 7.88
N VAL A 71 17.59 20.97 7.52
CA VAL A 71 17.84 19.87 8.47
C VAL A 71 18.92 20.25 9.47
N ALA A 72 20.04 20.82 9.01
CA ALA A 72 21.10 21.27 9.89
C ALA A 72 20.67 22.43 10.82
N LYS A 73 19.72 23.26 10.37
CA LYS A 73 19.13 24.33 11.15
C LYS A 73 18.20 23.77 12.23
N GLU A 74 17.30 22.86 11.88
CA GLU A 74 16.42 22.15 12.84
C GLU A 74 17.22 21.38 13.90
N GLU A 75 18.31 20.68 13.53
CA GLU A 75 19.18 20.02 14.51
C GLU A 75 19.89 21.00 15.45
N LYS A 76 20.26 22.19 14.96
CA LYS A 76 20.86 23.25 15.78
C LYS A 76 19.84 23.88 16.73
N ASP A 77 18.62 24.08 16.25
CA ASP A 77 17.53 24.67 17.04
C ASP A 77 17.06 23.67 18.11
N SER A 78 16.97 22.37 17.77
CA SER A 78 16.71 21.26 18.71
C SER A 78 17.78 21.15 19.81
N LYS A 79 19.06 21.40 19.49
CA LYS A 79 20.18 21.41 20.46
C LYS A 79 20.16 22.64 21.37
N LYS A 80 19.54 23.76 20.97
CA LYS A 80 19.31 24.93 21.83
C LYS A 80 18.13 24.75 22.78
N GLU A 81 17.09 24.03 22.36
CA GLU A 81 15.92 23.69 23.20
C GLU A 81 16.21 22.65 24.29
N GLY A 82 17.31 21.90 24.18
CA GLY A 82 17.77 20.96 25.22
C GLY A 82 18.12 21.56 26.59
N ARG A 83 17.99 22.89 26.78
CA ARG A 83 18.10 23.56 28.10
C ARG A 83 16.77 23.90 28.77
N ILE A 84 15.62 23.65 28.13
CA ILE A 84 14.30 23.82 28.78
C ILE A 84 13.43 22.60 28.48
N CYS A 85 13.39 21.66 29.43
CA CYS A 85 12.45 20.55 29.41
C CYS A 85 11.03 21.06 29.62
N LYS A 86 10.25 21.20 28.55
CA LYS A 86 8.82 20.81 28.52
C LYS A 86 8.49 20.30 27.12
N ALA A 87 7.90 19.12 27.06
CA ALA A 87 7.29 18.56 25.86
C ALA A 87 6.35 19.61 25.22
N SER A 88 6.49 19.84 23.92
CA SER A 88 5.56 20.63 23.10
C SER A 88 5.56 20.01 21.70
N THR A 89 4.64 19.09 21.39
CA THR A 89 3.23 19.30 20.99
C THR A 89 3.12 19.94 19.59
N SER A 90 2.64 19.09 18.67
CA SER A 90 1.84 19.32 17.46
C SER A 90 1.10 20.69 17.33
N GLN A 91 1.81 21.81 17.19
CA GLN A 91 1.17 23.11 16.95
C GLN A 91 1.32 23.67 15.53
N ASP A 92 2.31 23.25 14.73
CA ASP A 92 2.58 23.94 13.45
C ASP A 92 1.65 23.61 12.28
N TRP A 93 0.77 22.59 12.36
CA TRP A 93 -0.13 22.25 11.24
C TRP A 93 -1.57 22.75 11.41
N ARG A 94 -1.89 23.43 12.52
CA ARG A 94 -3.23 24.00 12.74
C ARG A 94 -3.38 25.41 12.16
N GLU A 95 -2.31 26.18 12.10
CA GLU A 95 -2.34 27.58 11.63
C GLU A 95 -2.59 27.65 10.11
N ASP A 96 -1.98 26.74 9.35
CA ASP A 96 -2.18 26.62 7.90
C ASP A 96 -3.64 26.28 7.54
N TRP A 97 -4.28 25.40 8.33
CA TRP A 97 -5.66 25.01 8.09
C TRP A 97 -6.68 26.06 8.58
N GLU A 98 -6.41 26.74 9.70
CA GLU A 98 -7.24 27.86 10.17
C GLU A 98 -7.25 29.03 9.18
N ALA A 99 -6.12 29.31 8.51
CA ALA A 99 -6.05 30.32 7.45
C ALA A 99 -6.91 29.96 6.23
N ILE A 100 -6.94 28.68 5.85
CA ILE A 100 -7.78 28.18 4.75
C ILE A 100 -9.27 28.25 5.11
N TRP A 101 -9.64 27.99 6.37
CA TRP A 101 -11.03 28.04 6.83
C TRP A 101 -11.57 29.46 7.02
N ARG A 102 -10.70 30.45 7.27
CA ARG A 102 -11.05 31.87 7.51
C ARG A 102 -11.28 32.72 6.25
N LEU A 103 -11.16 32.14 5.06
CA LEU A 103 -11.45 32.88 3.82
C LEU A 103 -12.93 33.30 3.75
N PRO A 104 -13.24 34.54 3.29
CA PRO A 104 -14.59 35.04 3.13
C PRO A 104 -15.45 34.15 2.22
N GLU A 105 -16.73 34.00 2.56
CA GLU A 105 -17.68 33.12 1.85
C GLU A 105 -17.84 33.45 0.36
N SER A 106 -17.57 34.69 -0.06
CA SER A 106 -17.63 35.14 -1.45
C SER A 106 -16.60 34.46 -2.38
N ILE A 107 -15.47 34.00 -1.84
CA ILE A 107 -14.46 33.24 -2.61
C ILE A 107 -14.83 31.75 -2.66
N LYS A 108 -15.53 31.24 -1.64
CA LYS A 108 -16.03 29.85 -1.58
C LYS A 108 -17.23 29.62 -2.53
N ALA A 109 -17.95 30.69 -2.91
CA ALA A 109 -19.19 30.65 -3.69
C ALA A 109 -19.02 30.56 -5.23
N ASN A 110 -17.81 30.66 -5.79
CA ASN A 110 -17.57 30.56 -7.25
C ASN A 110 -17.21 29.14 -7.74
N ILE A 111 -17.33 28.14 -6.87
CA ILE A 111 -17.25 26.74 -7.27
C ILE A 111 -18.69 26.32 -7.62
N PRO A 112 -19.00 25.87 -8.84
CA PRO A 112 -20.39 25.60 -9.21
C PRO A 112 -20.99 24.48 -8.35
N ASP A 113 -21.89 24.89 -7.46
CA ASP A 113 -22.82 24.03 -6.73
C ASP A 113 -24.03 23.77 -7.63
N THR A 114 -24.24 22.50 -8.00
CA THR A 114 -25.56 22.01 -8.39
C THR A 114 -25.94 20.86 -7.46
N GLY A 115 -26.36 21.19 -6.25
CA GLY A 115 -27.77 21.04 -5.88
C GLY A 115 -28.22 19.66 -5.37
N ARG A 116 -28.13 19.52 -4.04
CA ARG A 116 -29.15 19.05 -3.06
C ARG A 116 -29.98 17.77 -3.34
N GLY A 117 -29.90 16.85 -2.37
CA GLY A 117 -30.96 15.85 -2.09
C GLY A 117 -30.53 14.38 -2.08
N GLY A 118 -29.25 14.07 -2.27
CA GLY A 118 -28.77 12.69 -2.34
C GLY A 118 -28.14 12.19 -1.04
N VAL A 119 -28.53 11.00 -0.59
CA VAL A 119 -27.81 10.10 0.33
C VAL A 119 -26.30 10.35 0.21
N ARG A 120 -25.58 10.56 1.34
CA ARG A 120 -24.10 10.60 1.37
C ARG A 120 -23.58 9.49 0.46
N LYS A 121 -23.10 9.85 -0.75
CA LYS A 121 -22.52 8.88 -1.67
C LYS A 121 -21.28 8.35 -0.96
N ARG A 122 -21.40 7.18 -0.35
CA ARG A 122 -20.23 6.40 0.09
C ARG A 122 -19.33 6.35 -1.14
N ILE A 123 -18.10 6.82 -1.00
CA ILE A 123 -17.06 6.65 -2.02
C ILE A 123 -16.84 5.14 -2.09
N THR A 124 -17.56 4.46 -2.97
CA THR A 124 -17.45 3.02 -3.17
C THR A 124 -16.35 2.74 -4.16
N CYS A 125 -15.58 1.69 -3.87
CA CYS A 125 -14.51 1.19 -4.72
C CYS A 125 -15.04 0.93 -6.14
N ARG A 126 -14.28 1.31 -7.16
CA ARG A 126 -14.63 1.01 -8.55
C ARG A 126 -14.53 -0.50 -8.77
N PRO A 127 -15.51 -1.16 -9.39
CA PRO A 127 -15.38 -2.58 -9.72
C PRO A 127 -14.30 -2.70 -10.80
N PRO A 128 -13.56 -3.81 -10.83
CA PRO A 128 -12.60 -4.03 -11.90
C PRO A 128 -13.39 -4.17 -13.22
N PRO A 129 -12.82 -3.76 -14.38
CA PRO A 129 -13.41 -4.05 -15.68
C PRO A 129 -13.76 -5.55 -15.81
N LYS A 130 -14.84 -5.90 -16.53
CA LYS A 130 -15.16 -7.32 -16.81
C LYS A 130 -13.90 -8.03 -17.33
N ASN A 131 -13.61 -9.21 -16.77
CA ASN A 131 -12.40 -10.03 -17.03
C ASN A 131 -11.11 -9.58 -16.33
N ARG A 132 -11.19 -8.72 -15.31
CA ARG A 132 -10.02 -8.30 -14.53
C ARG A 132 -10.16 -8.73 -13.07
N LEU A 133 -9.10 -9.31 -12.51
CA LEU A 133 -9.05 -9.67 -11.10
C LEU A 133 -8.68 -8.46 -10.25
N LYS A 134 -9.17 -8.44 -9.01
CA LYS A 134 -8.84 -7.39 -8.03
C LYS A 134 -8.03 -7.99 -6.90
N VAL A 135 -6.97 -7.31 -6.49
CA VAL A 135 -6.13 -7.72 -5.36
C VAL A 135 -6.14 -6.63 -4.31
N ASN A 136 -6.78 -6.88 -3.18
CA ASN A 136 -6.79 -5.96 -2.04
C ASN A 136 -5.61 -6.28 -1.11
N THR A 137 -4.89 -5.26 -0.67
CA THR A 137 -3.71 -5.39 0.20
C THR A 137 -3.86 -4.55 1.45
N ASP A 138 -3.42 -5.08 2.59
CA ASP A 138 -3.42 -4.37 3.88
C ASP A 138 -2.34 -4.96 4.79
N ALA A 139 -1.90 -4.19 5.79
CA ALA A 139 -1.05 -4.69 6.86
C ALA A 139 -1.48 -4.21 8.25
N SER A 140 -1.41 -5.12 9.22
CA SER A 140 -1.50 -4.82 10.65
C SER A 140 -0.08 -4.66 11.20
N PHE A 141 0.15 -3.62 12.00
CA PHE A 141 1.45 -3.31 12.59
C PHE A 141 1.32 -3.01 14.09
N HIS A 142 2.14 -3.67 14.89
CA HIS A 142 2.24 -3.47 16.32
C HIS A 142 3.58 -2.81 16.68
N ARG A 143 3.54 -1.54 17.07
CA ARG A 143 4.71 -0.67 17.28
C ARG A 143 5.70 -1.22 18.30
N ASP A 144 5.21 -1.67 19.46
CA ASP A 144 6.06 -2.01 20.60
C ASP A 144 6.94 -3.25 20.33
N THR A 145 6.38 -4.22 19.62
CA THR A 145 7.08 -5.47 19.27
C THR A 145 7.75 -5.42 17.90
N GLY A 146 7.40 -4.41 17.08
CA GLY A 146 7.76 -4.34 15.66
C GLY A 146 7.21 -5.50 14.83
N THR A 147 6.18 -6.22 15.34
CA THR A 147 5.52 -7.29 14.59
C THR A 147 4.55 -6.68 13.60
N ALA A 148 4.63 -7.10 12.34
CA ALA A 148 3.63 -6.83 11.33
C ALA A 148 3.07 -8.13 10.78
N ALA A 149 1.83 -8.05 10.29
CA ALA A 149 1.22 -9.07 9.48
C ALA A 149 0.59 -8.42 8.26
N LEU A 150 0.73 -9.05 7.10
CA LEU A 150 0.15 -8.60 5.85
C LEU A 150 -0.95 -9.53 5.39
N ALA A 151 -1.84 -9.00 4.56
CA ALA A 151 -2.79 -9.76 3.78
C ALA A 151 -2.86 -9.25 2.35
N ALA A 152 -2.94 -10.17 1.40
CA ALA A 152 -3.32 -9.90 0.03
C ALA A 152 -4.48 -10.82 -0.36
N VAL A 153 -5.57 -10.26 -0.86
CA VAL A 153 -6.81 -10.98 -1.19
C VAL A 153 -7.13 -10.80 -2.66
N VAL A 154 -7.10 -11.89 -3.42
CA VAL A 154 -7.44 -11.92 -4.84
C VAL A 154 -8.91 -12.25 -5.01
N ARG A 155 -9.61 -11.46 -5.83
CA ARG A 155 -11.04 -11.59 -6.11
C ARG A 155 -11.36 -11.48 -7.57
N ASP A 156 -12.47 -12.11 -7.96
CA ASP A 156 -13.09 -11.88 -9.24
C ASP A 156 -13.95 -10.60 -9.29
N TRP A 157 -14.48 -10.31 -10.47
CA TRP A 157 -15.35 -9.17 -10.73
C TRP A 157 -16.70 -9.25 -9.97
N GLN A 158 -17.08 -10.41 -9.45
CA GLN A 158 -18.26 -10.59 -8.60
C GLN A 158 -17.96 -10.39 -7.11
N GLY A 159 -16.70 -10.09 -6.77
CA GLY A 159 -16.20 -9.94 -5.41
C GLY A 159 -15.99 -11.27 -4.68
N LYS A 160 -16.07 -12.42 -5.37
CA LYS A 160 -15.75 -13.73 -4.80
C LYS A 160 -14.25 -13.81 -4.57
N VAL A 161 -13.85 -14.24 -3.37
CA VAL A 161 -12.44 -14.53 -3.06
C VAL A 161 -12.01 -15.77 -3.85
N ILE A 162 -10.94 -15.62 -4.64
CA ILE A 162 -10.35 -16.69 -5.45
C ILE A 162 -9.17 -17.32 -4.70
N THR A 163 -8.29 -16.48 -4.16
CA THR A 163 -7.11 -16.89 -3.39
C THR A 163 -6.59 -15.70 -2.58
N GLY A 164 -5.53 -15.91 -1.81
CA GLY A 164 -4.85 -14.85 -1.08
C GLY A 164 -3.66 -15.38 -0.31
N THR A 165 -2.88 -14.46 0.25
CA THR A 165 -1.76 -14.78 1.14
C THR A 165 -1.83 -13.95 2.40
N THR A 166 -1.29 -14.50 3.48
CA THR A 166 -1.03 -13.79 4.73
C THR A 166 0.34 -14.20 5.24
N ALA A 167 1.11 -13.26 5.77
CA ALA A 167 2.42 -13.54 6.34
C ALA A 167 2.70 -12.60 7.51
N THR A 168 3.53 -13.06 8.44
CA THR A 168 4.03 -12.25 9.55
C THR A 168 5.51 -11.95 9.37
N PHE A 169 5.92 -10.75 9.74
CA PHE A 169 7.29 -10.28 9.61
C PHE A 169 7.60 -9.20 10.65
N LYS A 170 8.85 -8.72 10.65
CA LYS A 170 9.31 -7.66 11.54
C LYS A 170 9.58 -6.40 10.72
N THR A 171 9.14 -5.27 11.25
CA THR A 171 9.35 -3.93 10.68
C THR A 171 9.32 -2.89 11.80
N ILE A 172 9.79 -1.68 11.53
CA ILE A 172 9.67 -0.53 12.44
C ILE A 172 8.62 0.47 11.97
N SER A 173 8.07 0.27 10.79
CA SER A 173 7.23 1.23 10.10
C SER A 173 5.91 0.61 9.65
N PRO A 174 4.78 1.29 9.91
CA PRO A 174 3.50 0.92 9.30
C PRO A 174 3.52 1.10 7.78
N LEU A 175 4.18 2.14 7.25
CA LEU A 175 4.26 2.36 5.81
C LEU A 175 5.06 1.25 5.12
N THR A 176 6.20 0.85 5.69
CA THR A 176 6.97 -0.31 5.21
C THR A 176 6.14 -1.58 5.29
N ALA A 177 5.28 -1.74 6.31
CA ALA A 177 4.42 -2.91 6.43
C ALA A 177 3.42 -3.01 5.27
N GLU A 178 2.85 -1.87 4.89
CA GLU A 178 1.85 -1.75 3.83
C GLU A 178 2.48 -1.87 2.44
N ALA A 179 3.65 -1.27 2.25
CA ALA A 179 4.47 -1.51 1.06
C ALA A 179 4.86 -2.99 0.93
N GLN A 180 5.17 -3.66 2.05
CA GLN A 180 5.43 -5.10 2.04
C GLN A 180 4.20 -5.90 1.59
N ALA A 181 3.01 -5.57 2.09
CA ALA A 181 1.76 -6.22 1.65
C ALA A 181 1.55 -6.08 0.14
N TYR A 182 1.85 -4.90 -0.42
CA TYR A 182 1.81 -4.65 -1.85
C TYR A 182 2.84 -5.49 -2.62
N ARG A 183 4.10 -5.56 -2.13
CA ARG A 183 5.16 -6.39 -2.73
C ARG A 183 4.78 -7.87 -2.74
N GLU A 184 4.25 -8.39 -1.63
CA GLU A 184 3.79 -9.79 -1.54
C GLU A 184 2.61 -10.08 -2.48
N ALA A 185 1.72 -9.11 -2.70
CA ALA A 185 0.65 -9.27 -3.69
C ALA A 185 1.22 -9.45 -5.10
N LEU A 186 2.22 -8.66 -5.50
CA LEU A 186 2.90 -8.82 -6.79
C LEU A 186 3.61 -10.17 -6.92
N ILE A 187 4.29 -10.61 -5.86
CA ILE A 187 4.93 -11.93 -5.81
C ILE A 187 3.88 -13.05 -5.97
N LEU A 188 2.74 -12.94 -5.27
CA LEU A 188 1.63 -13.89 -5.39
C LEU A 188 1.08 -13.92 -6.82
N ILE A 189 0.84 -12.75 -7.42
CA ILE A 189 0.35 -12.61 -8.80
C ILE A 189 1.29 -13.31 -9.77
N LYS A 190 2.60 -13.06 -9.66
CA LYS A 190 3.62 -13.66 -10.53
C LYS A 190 3.72 -15.18 -10.34
N ASN A 191 3.75 -15.65 -9.10
CA ASN A 191 3.87 -17.07 -8.78
C ASN A 191 2.66 -17.88 -9.26
N LEU A 192 1.46 -17.29 -9.18
CA LEU A 192 0.21 -17.91 -9.63
C LEU A 192 -0.12 -17.59 -11.09
N GLN A 193 0.76 -16.87 -11.79
CA GLN A 193 0.56 -16.44 -13.18
C GLN A 193 -0.81 -15.78 -13.40
N ILE A 194 -1.23 -14.94 -12.46
CA ILE A 194 -2.53 -14.25 -12.48
C ILE A 194 -2.46 -13.13 -13.52
N PRO A 195 -3.14 -13.24 -14.67
CA PRO A 195 -3.12 -12.19 -15.66
C PRO A 195 -4.16 -11.12 -15.32
N ASN A 196 -3.99 -9.93 -15.90
CA ASN A 196 -4.97 -8.85 -15.92
C ASN A 196 -5.56 -8.59 -14.53
N CYS A 197 -4.76 -8.02 -13.62
CA CYS A 197 -5.24 -7.67 -12.29
C CYS A 197 -4.99 -6.21 -11.92
N ILE A 198 -5.75 -5.72 -10.94
CA ILE A 198 -5.55 -4.40 -10.32
C ILE A 198 -5.30 -4.61 -8.84
N ILE A 199 -4.19 -4.08 -8.36
CA ILE A 199 -3.88 -4.04 -6.93
C ILE A 199 -4.45 -2.77 -6.32
N GLU A 200 -5.16 -2.93 -5.21
CA GLU A 200 -5.77 -1.89 -4.39
C GLU A 200 -5.13 -1.86 -3.00
N THR A 201 -4.76 -0.67 -2.55
CA THR A 201 -4.31 -0.37 -1.17
C THR A 201 -5.02 0.89 -0.68
N ASP A 202 -5.23 1.00 0.63
CA ASP A 202 -5.81 2.19 1.25
C ASP A 202 -4.79 3.33 1.47
N ILE A 203 -3.51 3.11 1.10
CA ILE A 203 -2.43 4.08 1.28
C ILE A 203 -2.20 4.92 0.02
N LEU A 204 -2.82 6.10 0.01
CA LEU A 204 -2.69 7.04 -1.11
C LEU A 204 -1.23 7.47 -1.40
N PRO A 205 -0.38 7.80 -0.40
CA PRO A 205 1.01 8.17 -0.66
C PRO A 205 1.81 7.08 -1.38
N LEU A 206 1.57 5.81 -1.04
CA LEU A 206 2.24 4.67 -1.68
C LEU A 206 1.81 4.56 -3.15
N VAL A 207 0.51 4.66 -3.44
CA VAL A 207 0.00 4.63 -4.82
C VAL A 207 0.55 5.80 -5.64
N GLN A 208 0.64 7.00 -5.05
CA GLN A 208 1.23 8.16 -5.71
C GLN A 208 2.71 7.95 -5.99
N ALA A 209 3.47 7.43 -5.03
CA ALA A 209 4.89 7.14 -5.19
C ALA A 209 5.15 6.11 -6.29
N ILE A 210 4.36 5.03 -6.34
CA ILE A 210 4.43 3.99 -7.38
C ILE A 210 4.16 4.61 -8.77
N LYS A 211 3.08 5.38 -8.91
CA LYS A 211 2.69 5.99 -10.19
C LYS A 211 3.69 7.03 -10.68
N ALA A 212 4.23 7.85 -9.76
CA ALA A 212 5.23 8.86 -10.07
C ALA A 212 6.65 8.28 -10.15
N ARG A 213 6.84 7.00 -9.78
CA ARG A 213 8.15 6.33 -9.69
C ARG A 213 9.13 7.09 -8.79
N THR A 214 8.60 7.57 -7.66
CA THR A 214 9.35 8.40 -6.68
C THR A 214 9.64 7.59 -5.42
N PRO A 215 10.80 7.80 -4.78
CA PRO A 215 11.14 7.12 -3.54
C PRO A 215 10.33 7.66 -2.36
N ILE A 216 10.04 6.79 -1.40
CA ILE A 216 9.69 7.20 -0.03
C ILE A 216 10.74 6.59 0.88
N ALA A 217 11.62 7.42 1.47
CA ALA A 217 12.83 6.95 2.13
C ALA A 217 12.63 5.78 3.11
N GLU A 218 11.55 5.81 3.90
CA GLU A 218 11.19 4.78 4.87
C GLU A 218 10.88 3.41 4.24
N ALA A 219 10.40 3.38 2.99
CA ALA A 219 9.97 2.18 2.27
C ALA A 219 10.67 2.02 0.91
N ASP A 220 11.72 2.79 0.63
CA ASP A 220 12.28 2.95 -0.71
C ASP A 220 12.83 1.64 -1.28
N ALA A 221 13.53 0.85 -0.45
CA ALA A 221 13.98 -0.49 -0.82
C ALA A 221 12.84 -1.41 -1.29
N ILE A 222 11.66 -1.32 -0.65
CA ILE A 222 10.47 -2.09 -1.03
C ILE A 222 9.81 -1.50 -2.27
N ILE A 223 9.73 -0.16 -2.37
CA ILE A 223 9.17 0.54 -3.53
C ILE A 223 9.94 0.16 -4.80
N ARG A 224 11.26 -0.01 -4.74
CA ARG A 224 12.04 -0.43 -5.90
C ARG A 224 11.75 -1.84 -6.36
N ASP A 225 11.54 -2.74 -5.41
CA ASP A 225 11.10 -4.08 -5.75
C ASP A 225 9.71 -4.05 -6.40
N ILE A 226 8.79 -3.24 -5.86
CA ILE A 226 7.46 -3.06 -6.44
C ILE A 226 7.55 -2.53 -7.87
N LEU A 227 8.35 -1.49 -8.10
CA LEU A 227 8.50 -0.89 -9.43
C LEU A 227 9.08 -1.88 -10.44
N GLN A 228 10.05 -2.70 -10.02
CA GLN A 228 10.61 -3.73 -10.89
C GLN A 228 9.61 -4.86 -11.17
N LEU A 229 8.90 -5.35 -10.15
CA LEU A 229 7.87 -6.37 -10.32
C LEU A 229 6.74 -5.89 -11.25
N LEU A 230 6.41 -4.60 -11.22
CA LEU A 230 5.44 -3.98 -12.13
C LEU A 230 5.98 -3.84 -13.56
N GLU A 231 7.28 -3.61 -13.76
CA GLU A 231 7.90 -3.63 -15.10
C GLU A 231 7.81 -5.01 -15.75
N GLU A 232 7.89 -6.07 -14.96
CA GLU A 232 7.76 -7.46 -15.41
C GLU A 232 6.30 -7.90 -15.63
N ALA A 233 5.33 -7.15 -15.10
CA ALA A 233 3.90 -7.49 -15.09
C ALA A 233 3.05 -6.36 -15.70
N LEU A 234 3.19 -6.16 -17.02
CA LEU A 234 2.62 -5.02 -17.77
C LEU A 234 1.08 -4.92 -17.74
N ASP A 235 0.40 -6.02 -17.42
CA ASP A 235 -1.06 -6.11 -17.32
C ASP A 235 -1.60 -5.82 -15.90
N VAL A 236 -0.70 -5.58 -14.94
CA VAL A 236 -1.01 -5.27 -13.54
C VAL A 236 -1.09 -3.77 -13.32
N GLY A 237 -2.26 -3.32 -12.83
CA GLY A 237 -2.49 -1.92 -12.47
C GLY A 237 -2.36 -1.64 -10.96
N ALA A 238 -2.09 -0.39 -10.60
CA ALA A 238 -2.09 0.10 -9.23
C ALA A 238 -3.19 1.16 -9.01
N THR A 239 -4.01 1.00 -7.97
CA THR A 239 -4.98 2.04 -7.59
C THR A 239 -5.16 2.15 -6.08
N TRP A 240 -5.62 3.32 -5.66
CA TRP A 240 -6.05 3.56 -4.29
C TRP A 240 -7.49 3.11 -4.10
N THR A 241 -7.82 2.65 -2.89
CA THR A 241 -9.17 2.29 -2.49
C THR A 241 -9.48 2.86 -1.10
N PRO A 242 -10.70 3.36 -0.82
CA PRO A 242 -11.04 3.79 0.52
C PRO A 242 -11.04 2.60 1.48
N ARG A 243 -10.67 2.86 2.76
CA ARG A 243 -10.69 1.87 3.85
C ARG A 243 -11.98 1.04 3.91
N ASP A 244 -13.10 1.68 3.64
CA ASP A 244 -14.41 1.04 3.70
C ASP A 244 -14.60 -0.13 2.71
N GLY A 245 -13.81 -0.19 1.64
CA GLY A 245 -13.79 -1.35 0.73
C GLY A 245 -12.47 -2.11 0.72
N ASN A 246 -11.66 -1.94 1.78
CA ASN A 246 -10.50 -2.80 2.06
C ASN A 246 -10.70 -3.63 3.35
N LYS A 247 -11.93 -3.76 3.85
CA LYS A 247 -12.22 -4.30 5.19
C LYS A 247 -11.76 -5.75 5.35
N LEU A 248 -11.94 -6.59 4.34
CA LEU A 248 -11.52 -7.98 4.44
C LEU A 248 -10.00 -8.13 4.53
N ALA A 249 -9.24 -7.40 3.71
CA ALA A 249 -7.78 -7.45 3.76
C ALA A 249 -7.29 -6.97 5.14
N HIS A 250 -7.89 -5.90 5.65
CA HIS A 250 -7.63 -5.38 6.99
C HIS A 250 -7.89 -6.40 8.11
N GLN A 251 -9.07 -7.03 8.11
CA GLN A 251 -9.41 -8.05 9.10
C GLN A 251 -8.50 -9.28 9.02
N LEU A 252 -8.11 -9.70 7.80
CA LEU A 252 -7.18 -10.81 7.60
C LEU A 252 -5.79 -10.49 8.14
N ALA A 253 -5.28 -9.29 7.89
CA ALA A 253 -3.99 -8.86 8.42
C ALA A 253 -4.01 -8.82 9.95
N ALA A 254 -5.10 -8.32 10.56
CA ALA A 254 -5.28 -8.34 12.02
C ALA A 254 -5.31 -9.78 12.58
N MET A 255 -6.10 -10.68 11.98
CA MET A 255 -6.15 -12.08 12.41
C MET A 255 -4.81 -12.80 12.24
N ALA A 256 -4.07 -12.50 11.17
CA ALA A 256 -2.75 -13.06 10.94
C ALA A 256 -1.73 -12.59 11.99
N ALA A 257 -1.81 -11.33 12.44
CA ALA A 257 -0.96 -10.81 13.52
C ALA A 257 -1.19 -11.54 14.85
N GLU A 258 -2.42 -11.98 15.10
CA GLU A 258 -2.82 -12.70 16.31
C GLU A 258 -2.65 -14.23 16.21
N ASN A 259 -2.12 -14.74 15.08
CA ASN A 259 -2.06 -16.18 14.77
C ASN A 259 -3.43 -16.89 14.78
N ASN A 260 -4.50 -16.14 14.51
CA ASN A 260 -5.88 -16.62 14.53
C ASN A 260 -6.36 -17.14 13.15
N LEU A 261 -5.43 -17.41 12.22
CA LEU A 261 -5.74 -17.77 10.84
C LEU A 261 -5.20 -19.15 10.47
N GLY A 262 -6.07 -20.02 9.95
CA GLY A 262 -5.67 -21.32 9.41
C GLY A 262 -4.95 -21.21 8.06
N ARG A 263 -4.06 -22.16 7.73
CA ARG A 263 -3.33 -22.18 6.45
C ARG A 263 -4.22 -22.22 5.19
N GLN A 264 -5.44 -22.71 5.32
CA GLN A 264 -6.41 -22.87 4.23
C GLN A 264 -7.61 -21.90 4.38
N TRP A 265 -7.37 -20.69 4.91
CA TRP A 265 -8.43 -19.70 5.18
C TRP A 265 -9.22 -19.28 3.94
N THR A 266 -8.63 -19.41 2.74
CA THR A 266 -9.32 -19.14 1.47
C THR A 266 -10.43 -20.16 1.19
N MET A 267 -10.23 -21.43 1.55
CA MET A 267 -11.20 -22.50 1.40
C MET A 267 -12.19 -22.54 2.57
N ASN A 268 -11.67 -22.33 3.79
CA ASN A 268 -12.43 -22.35 5.03
C ASN A 268 -12.24 -21.03 5.78
N PRO A 269 -12.91 -19.94 5.36
CA PRO A 269 -12.74 -18.65 6.00
C PRO A 269 -13.30 -18.67 7.43
N PRO A 270 -12.60 -18.04 8.40
CA PRO A 270 -13.11 -17.81 9.75
C PRO A 270 -14.53 -17.24 9.72
N ILE A 271 -15.37 -17.69 10.65
CA ILE A 271 -16.80 -17.30 10.72
C ILE A 271 -16.95 -15.79 10.79
N GLN A 272 -16.04 -15.12 11.50
CA GLN A 272 -15.97 -13.67 11.67
C GLN A 272 -15.83 -12.93 10.32
N LEU A 273 -15.21 -13.52 9.31
CA LEU A 273 -15.01 -12.90 7.99
C LEU A 273 -16.19 -13.10 7.04
N ARG A 274 -17.11 -14.04 7.32
CA ARG A 274 -18.19 -14.40 6.39
C ARG A 274 -19.09 -13.21 6.05
N ASN A 275 -19.39 -12.37 7.04
CA ASN A 275 -20.21 -11.18 6.84
C ASN A 275 -19.48 -10.14 5.98
N THR A 276 -18.18 -9.94 6.21
CA THR A 276 -17.35 -9.02 5.42
C THR A 276 -17.25 -9.49 3.98
N ILE A 277 -16.92 -10.78 3.75
CA ILE A 277 -16.87 -11.39 2.41
C ILE A 277 -18.19 -11.20 1.68
N ARG A 278 -19.33 -11.50 2.34
CA ARG A 278 -20.66 -11.36 1.74
C ARG A 278 -20.99 -9.91 1.41
N SER A 279 -20.73 -8.99 2.33
CA SER A 279 -21.05 -7.57 2.14
C SER A 279 -20.25 -6.94 1.01
N GLU A 280 -18.94 -7.22 0.93
CA GLU A 280 -18.09 -6.70 -0.15
C GLU A 280 -18.44 -7.32 -1.51
N ALA A 281 -18.79 -8.61 -1.57
CA ALA A 281 -19.27 -9.24 -2.80
C ALA A 281 -20.62 -8.65 -3.28
N SER A 282 -21.54 -8.38 -2.34
CA SER A 282 -22.80 -7.70 -2.64
C SER A 282 -22.57 -6.29 -3.19
N LEU A 283 -21.65 -5.52 -2.60
CA LEU A 283 -21.28 -4.19 -3.07
C LEU A 283 -20.71 -4.23 -4.49
N ALA A 284 -19.83 -5.19 -4.78
CA ALA A 284 -19.27 -5.36 -6.14
C ALA A 284 -20.36 -5.61 -7.19
N LYS A 285 -21.36 -6.45 -6.88
CA LYS A 285 -22.50 -6.73 -7.78
C LYS A 285 -23.37 -5.50 -8.00
N ILE A 286 -23.72 -4.78 -6.94
CA ILE A 286 -24.55 -3.57 -7.04
C ILE A 286 -23.85 -2.51 -7.90
N GLN A 287 -22.56 -2.31 -7.66
CA GLN A 287 -21.77 -1.32 -8.39
C GLN A 287 -21.65 -1.69 -9.88
N HIS A 288 -21.47 -2.97 -10.20
CA HIS A 288 -21.46 -3.46 -11.58
C HIS A 288 -22.77 -3.19 -12.33
N ILE A 289 -23.90 -3.38 -11.66
CA ILE A 289 -25.23 -3.07 -12.22
C ILE A 289 -25.37 -1.57 -12.49
N GLN A 290 -24.93 -0.73 -11.56
CA GLN A 290 -24.95 0.73 -11.72
C GLN A 290 -24.06 1.20 -12.87
N ASP A 291 -22.89 0.60 -13.05
CA ASP A 291 -21.97 0.96 -14.13
C ASP A 291 -22.54 0.58 -15.51
N ILE A 292 -23.20 -0.58 -15.62
CA ILE A 292 -23.95 -0.96 -16.83
C ILE A 292 -25.05 0.07 -17.13
N GLN A 293 -25.83 0.45 -16.12
CA GLN A 293 -26.89 1.45 -16.29
C GLN A 293 -26.32 2.80 -16.75
N ASN A 294 -25.21 3.26 -16.17
CA ASN A 294 -24.56 4.51 -16.55
C ASN A 294 -23.99 4.47 -17.98
N GLN A 295 -23.44 3.34 -18.43
CA GLN A 295 -22.95 3.17 -19.81
C GLN A 295 -24.08 3.19 -20.84
N VAL A 296 -25.23 2.59 -20.52
CA VAL A 296 -26.43 2.61 -21.38
C VAL A 296 -26.99 4.04 -21.50
N ILE A 297 -26.95 4.82 -20.41
CA ILE A 297 -27.42 6.21 -20.41
C ILE A 297 -26.48 7.14 -21.21
N GLN A 298 -25.17 6.89 -21.18
CA GLN A 298 -24.18 7.72 -21.89
C GLN A 298 -24.03 7.41 -23.38
N ASN A 299 -24.47 6.23 -23.83
CA ASN A 299 -24.50 5.84 -25.25
C ASN A 299 -25.91 5.43 -25.67
N PRO A 300 -26.85 6.37 -25.85
CA PRO A 300 -28.12 6.07 -26.47
C PRO A 300 -27.84 5.65 -27.92
N VAL A 301 -28.08 4.38 -28.23
CA VAL A 301 -28.04 3.86 -29.61
C VAL A 301 -28.87 4.80 -30.48
N LYS A 302 -28.28 5.32 -31.56
CA LYS A 302 -29.02 6.05 -32.60
C LYS A 302 -30.19 5.17 -33.03
N GLY A 303 -31.39 5.53 -32.59
CA GLY A 303 -32.62 4.85 -32.97
C GLY A 303 -32.68 4.78 -34.49
N THR A 304 -32.75 3.56 -35.01
CA THR A 304 -33.00 3.28 -36.41
C THR A 304 -34.26 4.03 -36.83
N GLN A 305 -34.08 5.14 -37.56
CA GLN A 305 -35.19 5.82 -38.22
C GLN A 305 -35.69 4.87 -39.31
N ILE A 306 -36.79 4.19 -39.02
CA ILE A 306 -37.55 3.45 -40.03
C ILE A 306 -38.10 4.53 -40.97
N ARG A 307 -37.45 4.70 -42.13
CA ARG A 307 -37.99 5.47 -43.24
C ARG A 307 -39.22 4.71 -43.76
N MET A 308 -40.39 5.14 -43.33
CA MET A 308 -41.65 4.79 -43.98
C MET A 308 -41.59 5.39 -45.39
N GLY A 309 -41.43 4.54 -46.40
CA GLY A 309 -41.58 4.93 -47.80
C GLY A 309 -43.02 5.33 -48.04
N HIS A 310 -43.23 6.56 -48.52
CA HIS A 310 -44.50 6.98 -49.08
C HIS A 310 -44.67 6.31 -50.47
N PRO A 311 -45.87 5.79 -50.79
CA PRO A 311 -46.14 5.26 -52.12
C PRO A 311 -46.49 6.40 -53.07
N SER A 312 -45.82 6.42 -54.24
CA SER A 312 -46.28 7.06 -55.48
C SER A 312 -45.59 6.35 -56.64
#